data_AF-A0A948UJ88-F1
#
_entry.id   AF-A0A948UJ88-F1
#
_cell.length_a   1.000
_cell.length_b   1.000
_cell.length_c   1.000
_cell.angle_alpha   90.00
_cell.angle_beta   90.00
_cell.angle_gamma   90.00
#
_symmetry.space_group_name_H-M   'P 1'
#
loop_
_entity.id
_entity.type
_entity.pdbx_description
1 polymer ?
#
loop_
_entity_poly.entity_id
_entity_poly.type
_entity_poly.pdbx_seq_one_letter_code
_entity_poly.pdbx_strand_id
1 'polypeptide(L)'
;MHDIDNDSEVNLDNYEVETEEHEYIDELSRIDSSDADKFLDVGVDTKEMARAGTFIQKDKSVIHCKTKLDGVEVMGISQARKKYEWLGDYMWKSISPDTDKFTSQAKEKPHEGYFIRSLPGVKTEHPIQACLYIAKDKFSQNVHNVVIAEEGSELHIITGCATAPHLVSGLHVGVSEFYVKKGAKLIFTMIHDWGEKVNV
;
A
#
# COMPACT_ATOMS: atom_id res chain seq x y z
N MET A 1 15.75 -38.38 -6.89
CA MET A 1 14.33 -38.11 -6.57
C MET A 1 14.35 -37.62 -5.14
N HIS A 2 14.62 -36.33 -4.98
CA HIS A 2 14.54 -35.67 -3.68
C HIS A 2 13.15 -35.06 -3.66
N ASP A 3 12.30 -35.61 -2.80
CA ASP A 3 11.05 -34.99 -2.42
C ASP A 3 11.40 -33.61 -1.84
N ILE A 4 11.14 -32.58 -2.64
CA ILE A 4 11.11 -31.21 -2.16
C ILE A 4 9.85 -31.16 -1.31
N ASP A 5 10.03 -31.06 0.01
CA ASP A 5 8.95 -30.81 0.96
C ASP A 5 8.02 -29.76 0.38
N ASN A 6 6.77 -30.18 0.19
CA ASN A 6 5.68 -29.38 -0.31
C ASN A 6 5.40 -28.31 0.75
N ASP A 7 6.00 -27.14 0.56
CA ASP A 7 5.88 -25.98 1.43
C ASP A 7 4.38 -25.73 1.69
N SER A 8 4.01 -25.74 2.96
CA SER A 8 2.63 -25.81 3.44
C SER A 8 1.79 -24.70 2.82
N GLU A 9 0.74 -25.08 2.09
CA GLU A 9 -0.20 -24.15 1.48
C GLU A 9 -0.72 -23.14 2.54
N VAL A 10 -0.55 -21.83 2.31
CA VAL A 10 -0.94 -20.79 3.28
C VAL A 10 -2.42 -20.92 3.64
N ASN A 11 -2.73 -21.25 4.89
CA ASN A 11 -4.10 -21.30 5.38
C ASN A 11 -4.54 -19.90 5.85
N LEU A 12 -5.49 -19.31 5.14
CA LEU A 12 -5.99 -17.95 5.40
C LEU A 12 -6.69 -17.83 6.76
N ASP A 13 -7.25 -18.93 7.26
CA ASP A 13 -7.95 -18.96 8.56
C ASP A 13 -7.00 -18.84 9.76
N ASN A 14 -5.68 -18.93 9.54
CA ASN A 14 -4.68 -18.73 10.59
C ASN A 14 -4.47 -17.25 10.94
N TYR A 15 -5.05 -16.32 10.17
CA TYR A 15 -4.83 -14.88 10.29
C TYR A 15 -6.12 -14.13 10.66
N GLU A 16 -6.00 -13.17 11.57
CA GLU A 16 -7.07 -12.26 11.92
C GLU A 16 -7.19 -11.16 10.87
N VAL A 17 -8.40 -10.91 10.39
CA VAL A 17 -8.68 -9.78 9.48
C VAL A 17 -9.15 -8.54 10.22
N GLU A 18 -9.64 -8.67 11.45
CA GLU A 18 -10.07 -7.53 12.25
C GLU A 18 -9.01 -7.11 13.26
N THR A 19 -8.92 -5.80 13.47
CA THR A 19 -8.08 -5.19 14.51
C THR A 19 -8.68 -3.87 14.97
N GLU A 20 -8.16 -3.29 16.04
CA GLU A 20 -8.50 -1.93 16.45
C GLU A 20 -8.06 -0.92 15.39
N GLU A 21 -8.79 0.18 15.27
CA GLU A 21 -8.38 1.27 14.39
C GLU A 21 -7.25 2.06 15.02
N HIS A 22 -6.26 2.44 14.20
CA HIS A 22 -5.21 3.37 14.59
C HIS A 22 -5.67 4.80 14.35
N GLU A 23 -5.32 5.70 15.27
CA GLU A 23 -5.62 7.13 15.13
C GLU A 23 -4.90 7.76 13.93
N TYR A 24 -5.53 8.77 13.34
CA TYR A 24 -4.89 9.58 12.31
C TYR A 24 -3.83 10.50 12.93
N ILE A 25 -2.66 10.53 12.31
CA ILE A 25 -1.48 11.30 12.70
C ILE A 25 -1.26 12.42 11.69
N ASP A 26 -1.51 13.65 12.11
CA ASP A 26 -1.34 14.81 11.23
C ASP A 26 0.13 15.17 10.97
N GLU A 27 0.98 14.99 11.98
CA GLU A 27 2.41 15.32 11.95
C GLU A 27 3.24 14.05 12.10
N LEU A 28 4.03 13.69 11.07
CA LEU A 28 4.81 12.45 11.04
C LEU A 28 5.84 12.32 12.16
N SER A 29 6.23 13.44 12.79
CA SER A 29 7.08 13.46 13.99
C SER A 29 6.45 12.78 15.22
N ARG A 30 5.14 12.52 15.20
CA ARG A 30 4.42 11.77 16.24
C ARG A 30 4.47 10.26 16.06
N ILE A 31 4.99 9.75 14.94
CA ILE A 31 5.22 8.32 14.73
C ILE A 31 6.27 7.85 15.73
N ASP A 32 6.05 6.69 16.35
CA ASP A 32 7.01 6.10 17.27
C ASP A 32 8.36 5.89 16.58
N SER A 33 9.47 6.15 17.28
CA SER A 33 10.80 6.07 16.69
C SER A 33 11.12 4.69 16.12
N SER A 34 10.63 3.61 16.75
CA SER A 34 10.87 2.26 16.26
C SER A 34 10.12 1.96 14.97
N ASP A 35 8.91 2.48 14.80
CA ASP A 35 8.16 2.42 13.55
C ASP A 35 8.83 3.31 12.47
N ALA A 36 9.29 4.51 12.85
CA ALA A 36 9.96 5.43 11.93
C ALA A 36 11.27 4.86 11.37
N ASP A 37 12.06 4.18 12.19
CA ASP A 37 13.28 3.48 11.75
C ASP A 37 12.93 2.38 10.73
N LYS A 38 11.87 1.60 11.00
CA LYS A 38 11.37 0.60 10.04
C LYS A 38 10.87 1.21 8.73
N PHE A 39 10.23 2.37 8.77
CA PHE A 39 9.81 3.08 7.57
C PHE A 39 11.03 3.50 6.75
N LEU A 40 12.08 3.98 7.41
CA LEU A 40 13.30 4.43 6.74
C LEU A 40 14.04 3.27 6.06
N ASP A 41 14.10 2.09 6.69
CA ASP A 41 14.70 0.87 6.11
C ASP A 41 14.05 0.49 4.76
N VAL A 42 12.77 0.82 4.58
CA VAL A 42 12.01 0.59 3.34
C VAL A 42 11.81 1.85 2.49
N GLY A 43 12.64 2.88 2.71
CA GLY A 43 12.70 4.08 1.87
C GLY A 43 11.64 5.14 2.14
N VAL A 44 10.86 4.99 3.22
CA VAL A 44 9.84 5.94 3.66
C VAL A 44 10.43 6.83 4.76
N ASP A 45 10.63 8.11 4.45
CA ASP A 45 11.24 9.09 5.35
C ASP A 45 10.17 9.95 6.03
N THR A 46 10.04 9.82 7.36
CA THR A 46 9.10 10.59 8.18
C THR A 46 9.46 12.08 8.29
N LYS A 47 10.68 12.48 7.89
CA LYS A 47 11.07 13.89 7.73
C LYS A 47 10.64 14.48 6.38
N GLU A 48 10.16 13.63 5.47
CA GLU A 48 9.70 13.99 4.13
C GLU A 48 10.73 14.75 3.28
N MET A 49 12.03 14.48 3.48
CA MET A 49 13.07 15.12 2.68
C MET A 49 13.00 14.62 1.23
N ALA A 50 12.86 15.56 0.29
CA ALA A 50 12.68 15.25 -1.14
C ALA A 50 11.53 14.26 -1.39
N ARG A 51 10.36 14.56 -0.81
CA ARG A 51 9.09 13.83 -1.03
C ARG A 51 7.99 14.79 -1.44
N ALA A 52 7.20 14.42 -2.44
CA ALA A 52 6.07 15.21 -2.91
C ALA A 52 4.77 14.94 -2.14
N GLY A 53 4.69 13.81 -1.45
CA GLY A 53 3.54 13.41 -0.64
C GLY A 53 3.80 12.09 0.06
N THR A 54 3.02 11.82 1.10
CA THR A 54 3.17 10.67 1.99
C THR A 54 1.81 10.03 2.25
N PHE A 55 1.74 8.71 2.06
CA PHE A 55 0.63 7.86 2.49
C PHE A 55 1.17 6.80 3.45
N ILE A 56 0.52 6.58 4.59
CA ILE A 56 0.88 5.51 5.53
C ILE A 56 -0.39 4.80 5.98
N GLN A 57 -0.41 3.49 5.77
CA GLN A 57 -1.40 2.57 6.32
C GLN A 57 -0.73 1.68 7.36
N LYS A 58 -1.33 1.61 8.55
CA LYS A 58 -0.93 0.71 9.64
C LYS A 58 -2.06 -0.26 9.90
N ASP A 59 -1.78 -1.55 9.72
CA ASP A 59 -2.76 -2.62 9.69
C ASP A 59 -3.91 -2.31 8.71
N LYS A 60 -5.12 -2.02 9.22
CA LYS A 60 -6.29 -1.65 8.40
C LYS A 60 -6.56 -0.14 8.30
N SER A 61 -5.84 0.70 9.05
CA SER A 61 -6.12 2.14 9.16
C SER A 61 -5.16 2.98 8.33
N VAL A 62 -5.68 3.96 7.59
CA VAL A 62 -4.86 5.05 7.05
C VAL A 62 -4.51 6.00 8.18
N ILE A 63 -3.24 6.01 8.60
CA ILE A 63 -2.78 6.84 9.71
C ILE A 63 -2.17 8.16 9.26
N HIS A 64 -1.77 8.31 7.99
CA HIS A 64 -1.29 9.57 7.45
C HIS A 64 -1.53 9.64 5.94
N CYS A 65 -2.01 10.78 5.44
CA CYS A 65 -2.14 11.00 4.00
C CYS A 65 -2.08 12.49 3.67
N LYS A 66 -0.95 12.95 3.12
CA LYS A 66 -0.77 14.34 2.66
C LYS A 66 -0.01 14.39 1.34
N THR A 67 -0.35 15.36 0.49
CA THR A 67 0.40 15.71 -0.72
C THR A 67 0.72 17.20 -0.68
N LYS A 68 1.92 17.56 -1.12
CA LYS A 68 2.39 18.96 -1.25
C LYS A 68 2.38 19.41 -2.72
N LEU A 69 2.03 18.52 -3.64
CA LEU A 69 2.14 18.74 -5.08
C LEU A 69 0.75 18.91 -5.70
N ASP A 70 0.53 20.10 -6.25
CA ASP A 70 -0.67 20.38 -7.04
C ASP A 70 -0.76 19.47 -8.26
N GLY A 71 -1.95 18.93 -8.50
CA GLY A 71 -2.20 18.02 -9.61
C GLY A 71 -1.75 16.57 -9.37
N VAL A 72 -1.29 16.22 -8.16
CA VAL A 72 -1.19 14.83 -7.71
C VAL A 72 -2.14 14.59 -6.56
N GLU A 73 -3.00 13.59 -6.71
CA GLU A 73 -3.98 13.18 -5.73
C GLU A 73 -3.45 11.96 -4.97
N VAL A 74 -3.46 12.03 -3.64
CA VAL A 74 -3.11 10.91 -2.75
C VAL A 74 -4.20 10.80 -1.70
N MET A 75 -4.79 9.62 -1.55
CA MET A 75 -5.83 9.32 -0.55
C MET A 75 -5.95 7.83 -0.27
N GLY A 76 -6.65 7.45 0.80
CA GLY A 76 -7.07 6.06 1.01
C GLY A 76 -8.08 5.62 -0.06
N ILE A 77 -8.02 4.35 -0.45
CA ILE A 77 -8.86 3.80 -1.51
C ILE A 77 -10.36 3.91 -1.17
N SER A 78 -10.74 3.76 0.10
CA SER A 78 -12.15 3.95 0.52
C SER A 78 -12.60 5.40 0.36
N GLN A 79 -11.73 6.36 0.61
CA GLN A 79 -12.02 7.78 0.37
C GLN A 79 -12.13 8.07 -1.12
N ALA A 80 -11.22 7.52 -1.94
CA ALA A 80 -11.25 7.68 -3.39
C ALA A 80 -12.56 7.15 -3.99
N ARG A 81 -13.02 5.97 -3.54
CA ARG A 81 -14.29 5.37 -4.00
C ARG A 81 -15.51 6.21 -3.64
N LYS A 82 -15.50 6.88 -2.49
CA LYS A 82 -16.58 7.81 -2.10
C LYS A 82 -16.53 9.10 -2.92
N LYS A 83 -15.33 9.56 -3.29
CA LYS A 83 -15.13 10.80 -4.05
C LYS A 83 -15.39 10.62 -5.56
N TYR A 84 -15.08 9.46 -6.10
CA TYR A 84 -15.06 9.19 -7.53
C TYR A 84 -15.90 7.97 -7.89
N GLU A 85 -17.13 8.22 -8.34
CA GLU A 85 -18.02 7.16 -8.83
C GLU A 85 -17.38 6.35 -9.98
N TRP A 86 -16.62 7.02 -10.84
CA TRP A 86 -15.90 6.40 -11.96
C TRP A 86 -14.74 5.49 -11.55
N LEU A 87 -14.29 5.51 -10.29
CA LEU A 87 -13.19 4.65 -9.84
C LEU A 87 -13.56 3.16 -9.92
N GLY A 88 -14.86 2.83 -9.86
CA GLY A 88 -15.36 1.47 -10.08
C GLY A 88 -15.00 0.88 -11.45
N ASP A 89 -14.77 1.73 -12.46
CA ASP A 89 -14.33 1.31 -13.80
C ASP A 89 -12.85 0.95 -13.87
N TYR A 90 -12.10 1.15 -12.78
CA TYR A 90 -10.68 0.83 -12.66
C TYR A 90 -10.40 -0.26 -11.61
N MET A 91 -11.29 -0.49 -10.65
CA MET A 91 -11.05 -1.50 -9.63
C MET A 91 -11.42 -2.90 -10.12
N TRP A 92 -10.53 -3.87 -9.89
CA TRP A 92 -10.66 -5.28 -10.28
C TRP A 92 -10.85 -5.48 -11.79
N LYS A 93 -10.13 -4.68 -12.59
CA LYS A 93 -10.17 -4.75 -14.06
C LYS A 93 -8.88 -5.30 -14.66
N SER A 94 -7.75 -5.05 -14.00
CA SER A 94 -6.46 -5.60 -14.41
C SER A 94 -6.24 -7.00 -13.86
N ILE A 95 -6.86 -7.33 -12.72
CA ILE A 95 -6.83 -8.66 -12.10
C ILE A 95 -8.24 -9.04 -11.63
N SER A 96 -8.62 -10.30 -11.86
CA SER A 96 -9.91 -10.81 -11.39
C SER A 96 -9.85 -11.17 -9.90
N PRO A 97 -10.88 -10.89 -9.10
CA PRO A 97 -11.00 -11.44 -7.74
C PRO A 97 -10.96 -12.96 -7.69
N ASP A 98 -11.32 -13.65 -8.77
CA ASP A 98 -11.40 -15.12 -8.82
C ASP A 98 -10.05 -15.77 -9.22
N THR A 99 -8.97 -15.00 -9.28
CA THR A 99 -7.65 -15.50 -9.74
C THR A 99 -7.10 -16.58 -8.81
N ASP A 100 -7.23 -16.35 -7.50
CA ASP A 100 -6.80 -17.26 -6.44
C ASP A 100 -7.51 -16.92 -5.11
N LYS A 101 -7.22 -17.70 -4.06
CA LYS A 101 -7.77 -17.46 -2.72
C LYS A 101 -7.34 -16.14 -2.08
N PHE A 102 -6.20 -15.56 -2.49
CA PHE A 102 -5.68 -14.32 -1.93
C PHE A 102 -6.43 -13.11 -2.51
N THR A 103 -6.53 -13.05 -3.83
CA THR A 103 -7.33 -12.04 -4.56
C THR A 103 -8.80 -12.10 -4.17
N SER A 104 -9.37 -13.29 -3.99
CA SER A 104 -10.73 -13.48 -3.46
C SER A 104 -10.85 -12.90 -2.05
N GLN A 105 -9.92 -13.22 -1.14
CA GLN A 105 -9.93 -12.65 0.21
C GLN A 105 -9.79 -11.13 0.19
N ALA A 106 -8.89 -10.57 -0.61
CA ALA A 106 -8.71 -9.12 -0.71
C ALA A 106 -9.98 -8.41 -1.22
N LYS A 107 -10.80 -9.09 -2.03
CA LYS A 107 -12.10 -8.60 -2.48
C LYS A 107 -13.17 -8.69 -1.39
N GLU A 108 -13.24 -9.81 -0.68
CA GLU A 108 -14.29 -10.12 0.29
C GLU A 108 -14.09 -9.42 1.63
N LYS A 109 -12.82 -9.27 2.06
CA LYS A 109 -12.42 -8.69 3.33
C LYS A 109 -11.45 -7.52 3.11
N PRO A 110 -11.85 -6.46 2.39
CA PRO A 110 -10.96 -5.37 2.02
C PRO A 110 -10.63 -4.48 3.23
N HIS A 111 -9.36 -4.10 3.36
CA HIS A 111 -8.96 -2.95 4.16
C HIS A 111 -8.75 -1.74 3.25
N GLU A 112 -7.90 -0.83 3.70
CA GLU A 112 -7.44 0.29 2.90
C GLU A 112 -6.36 -0.13 1.90
N GLY A 113 -6.04 0.82 1.04
CA GLY A 113 -4.90 0.86 0.15
C GLY A 113 -4.75 2.31 -0.31
N TYR A 114 -3.72 2.62 -1.07
CA TYR A 114 -3.59 3.96 -1.62
C TYR A 114 -4.27 4.09 -2.98
N PHE A 115 -4.90 5.23 -3.18
CA PHE A 115 -5.20 5.79 -4.49
C PHE A 115 -4.21 6.91 -4.78
N ILE A 116 -3.41 6.76 -5.84
CA ILE A 116 -2.47 7.79 -6.29
C ILE A 116 -2.76 8.12 -7.75
N ARG A 117 -3.00 9.40 -8.05
CA ARG A 117 -3.27 9.84 -9.42
C ARG A 117 -2.53 11.13 -9.76
N SER A 118 -1.78 11.13 -10.86
CA SER A 118 -1.27 12.36 -11.48
C SER A 118 -2.25 12.84 -12.54
N LEU A 119 -2.63 14.12 -12.51
CA LEU A 119 -3.47 14.75 -13.54
C LEU A 119 -2.71 14.89 -14.88
N PRO A 120 -3.41 15.13 -16.02
CA PRO A 120 -2.76 15.20 -17.33
C PRO A 120 -1.59 16.19 -17.36
N GLY A 121 -0.46 15.75 -17.91
CA GLY A 121 0.76 16.56 -18.06
C GLY A 121 1.54 16.86 -16.77
N VAL A 122 1.03 16.50 -15.58
CA VAL A 122 1.70 16.75 -14.30
C VAL A 122 2.93 15.84 -14.18
N LYS A 123 4.05 16.39 -13.70
CA LYS A 123 5.29 15.63 -13.50
C LYS A 123 5.77 15.77 -12.06
N THR A 124 6.03 14.65 -11.40
CA THR A 124 6.61 14.62 -10.05
C THR A 124 8.13 14.80 -10.13
N GLU A 125 8.65 15.90 -9.58
CA GLU A 125 10.10 16.10 -9.41
C GLU A 125 10.67 15.23 -8.28
N HIS A 126 9.87 15.04 -7.23
CA HIS A 126 10.17 14.18 -6.09
C HIS A 126 9.11 13.07 -5.98
N PRO A 127 9.47 11.88 -5.49
CA PRO A 127 8.54 10.77 -5.41
C PRO A 127 7.44 11.02 -4.37
N ILE A 128 6.26 10.48 -4.64
CA ILE A 128 5.27 10.17 -3.61
C ILE A 128 5.77 8.93 -2.86
N GLN A 129 5.73 8.94 -1.53
CA GLN A 129 6.04 7.76 -0.73
C GLN A 129 4.76 7.16 -0.14
N ALA A 130 4.68 5.84 -0.14
CA ALA A 130 3.62 5.08 0.48
C ALA A 130 4.21 4.03 1.42
N CYS A 131 3.57 3.82 2.57
CA CYS A 131 3.95 2.76 3.50
C CYS A 131 2.76 1.85 3.80
N LEU A 132 2.96 0.54 3.66
CA LEU A 132 2.02 -0.49 4.05
C LEU A 132 2.66 -1.26 5.21
N TYR A 133 2.21 -0.97 6.42
CA TYR A 133 2.85 -1.45 7.64
C TYR A 133 1.93 -2.40 8.40
N ILE A 134 2.45 -3.56 8.80
CA ILE A 134 1.73 -4.50 9.67
C ILE A 134 2.33 -4.43 11.06
N ALA A 135 1.54 -4.02 12.03
CA ALA A 135 1.95 -3.91 13.42
C ALA A 135 1.36 -5.01 14.31
N LYS A 136 0.19 -5.55 13.95
CA LYS A 136 -0.45 -6.61 14.73
C LYS A 136 0.04 -8.01 14.30
N ASP A 137 0.51 -8.80 15.27
CA ASP A 137 0.86 -10.20 15.03
C ASP A 137 -0.35 -11.03 14.60
N LYS A 138 -0.13 -11.99 13.69
CA LYS A 138 -1.14 -12.83 13.03
C LYS A 138 -2.23 -12.04 12.28
N PHE A 139 -1.98 -10.80 11.91
CA PHE A 139 -2.91 -10.01 11.13
C PHE A 139 -2.79 -10.29 9.63
N SER A 140 -3.92 -10.33 8.92
CA SER A 140 -4.00 -10.35 7.46
C SER A 140 -4.31 -8.94 6.95
N GLN A 141 -3.30 -8.27 6.41
CA GLN A 141 -3.46 -6.98 5.77
C GLN A 141 -3.86 -7.15 4.30
N ASN A 142 -5.15 -6.96 4.02
CA ASN A 142 -5.73 -7.07 2.69
C ASN A 142 -5.84 -5.70 2.02
N VAL A 143 -4.89 -5.38 1.13
CA VAL A 143 -4.74 -4.06 0.52
C VAL A 143 -5.18 -4.07 -0.94
N HIS A 144 -5.88 -3.00 -1.37
CA HIS A 144 -6.16 -2.74 -2.78
C HIS A 144 -5.73 -1.33 -3.18
N ASN A 145 -4.59 -1.25 -3.86
CA ASN A 145 -4.03 -0.01 -4.39
C ASN A 145 -4.47 0.23 -5.84
N VAL A 146 -4.71 1.50 -6.17
CA VAL A 146 -4.95 1.94 -7.54
C VAL A 146 -4.05 3.13 -7.86
N VAL A 147 -3.29 3.01 -8.94
CA VAL A 147 -2.44 4.11 -9.43
C VAL A 147 -2.87 4.48 -10.83
N ILE A 148 -3.08 5.77 -11.08
CA ILE A 148 -3.47 6.29 -12.40
C ILE A 148 -2.50 7.41 -12.80
N ALA A 149 -1.68 7.15 -13.81
CA ALA A 149 -0.87 8.19 -14.46
C ALA A 149 -1.61 8.69 -15.70
N GLU A 150 -2.25 9.86 -15.62
CA GLU A 150 -3.02 10.43 -16.73
C GLU A 150 -2.15 10.85 -17.92
N GLU A 151 -2.79 11.14 -19.07
CA GLU A 151 -2.09 11.40 -20.34
C GLU A 151 -0.96 12.43 -20.20
N GLY A 152 0.22 12.08 -20.70
CA GLY A 152 1.41 12.93 -20.66
C GLY A 152 2.02 13.19 -19.28
N SER A 153 1.50 12.59 -18.21
CA SER A 153 2.01 12.79 -16.84
C SER A 153 3.25 11.93 -16.55
N GLU A 154 4.03 12.32 -15.54
CA GLU A 154 5.15 11.53 -15.02
C GLU A 154 5.01 11.39 -13.50
N LEU A 155 4.88 10.16 -13.02
CA LEU A 155 4.62 9.85 -11.62
C LEU A 155 5.70 8.92 -11.06
N HIS A 156 6.33 9.33 -9.97
CA HIS A 156 7.36 8.57 -9.27
C HIS A 156 6.83 8.17 -7.89
N ILE A 157 6.86 6.88 -7.58
CA ILE A 157 6.34 6.33 -6.33
C ILE A 157 7.40 5.43 -5.70
N ILE A 158 7.61 5.61 -4.39
CA ILE A 158 8.35 4.68 -3.54
C ILE A 158 7.35 4.06 -2.56
N THR A 159 7.19 2.73 -2.59
CA THR A 159 6.38 2.01 -1.62
C THR A 159 7.27 1.19 -0.70
N GLY A 160 7.14 1.39 0.60
CA GLY A 160 7.77 0.57 1.61
C GLY A 160 6.75 -0.35 2.26
N CYS A 161 7.04 -1.65 2.33
CA CYS A 161 6.21 -2.59 3.06
C CYS A 161 7.03 -3.24 4.18
N ALA A 162 6.55 -3.11 5.41
CA ALA A 162 7.31 -3.55 6.57
C ALA A 162 6.42 -4.08 7.70
N THR A 163 7.04 -4.75 8.67
CA THR A 163 6.38 -5.16 9.91
C THR A 163 7.01 -4.57 11.15
N ALA A 164 6.22 -4.47 12.22
CA ALA A 164 6.74 -4.07 13.52
C ALA A 164 7.79 -5.04 14.05
N PRO A 165 8.83 -4.56 14.79
CA PRO A 165 9.94 -5.39 15.24
C PRO A 165 9.53 -6.57 16.13
N HIS A 166 8.39 -6.47 16.81
CA HIS A 166 7.87 -7.51 17.71
C HIS A 166 6.98 -8.54 16.99
N LEU A 167 6.62 -8.29 15.73
CA LEU A 167 5.76 -9.17 14.96
C LEU A 167 6.51 -10.43 14.55
N VAL A 168 5.88 -11.58 14.74
CA VAL A 168 6.47 -12.89 14.41
C VAL A 168 5.87 -13.43 13.11
N SER A 169 4.56 -13.31 12.95
CA SER A 169 3.82 -13.84 11.81
C SER A 169 2.72 -12.90 11.34
N GLY A 170 2.39 -12.98 10.05
CA GLY A 170 1.35 -12.15 9.43
C GLY A 170 1.09 -12.60 8.00
N LEU A 171 0.09 -11.98 7.38
CA LEU A 171 -0.21 -12.16 5.97
C LEU A 171 -0.41 -10.79 5.33
N HIS A 172 0.35 -10.48 4.28
CA HIS A 172 0.11 -9.32 3.44
C HIS A 172 -0.51 -9.79 2.13
N VAL A 173 -1.74 -9.37 1.85
CA VAL A 173 -2.37 -9.59 0.55
C VAL A 173 -2.45 -8.27 -0.18
N GLY A 174 -1.45 -8.00 -1.03
CA GLY A 174 -1.34 -6.75 -1.78
C GLY A 174 -1.86 -6.86 -3.20
N VAL A 175 -3.02 -6.28 -3.51
CA VAL A 175 -3.50 -6.09 -4.88
C VAL A 175 -3.20 -4.67 -5.32
N SER A 176 -2.48 -4.50 -6.44
CA SER A 176 -2.17 -3.17 -6.99
C SER A 176 -2.46 -3.12 -8.48
N GLU A 177 -3.29 -2.17 -8.90
CA GLU A 177 -3.65 -1.96 -10.31
C GLU A 177 -3.09 -0.63 -10.82
N PHE A 178 -2.23 -0.70 -11.83
CA PHE A 178 -1.53 0.45 -12.40
C PHE A 178 -2.06 0.78 -13.79
N TYR A 179 -2.57 2.01 -13.96
CA TYR A 179 -3.13 2.50 -15.20
C TYR A 179 -2.28 3.64 -15.75
N VAL A 180 -1.41 3.32 -16.70
CA VAL A 180 -0.52 4.29 -17.37
C VAL A 180 -1.15 4.71 -18.69
N LYS A 181 -1.63 5.96 -18.77
CA LYS A 181 -2.30 6.49 -19.96
C LYS A 181 -1.28 6.87 -21.04
N LYS A 182 -1.81 7.25 -22.22
CA LYS A 182 -1.00 7.58 -23.40
C LYS A 182 0.05 8.64 -23.06
N GLY A 183 1.31 8.37 -23.44
CA GLY A 183 2.43 9.30 -23.21
C GLY A 183 2.77 9.54 -21.73
N ALA A 184 2.11 8.86 -20.79
CA ALA A 184 2.43 8.94 -19.38
C ALA A 184 3.62 8.03 -19.04
N LYS A 185 4.29 8.34 -17.93
CA LYS A 185 5.40 7.55 -17.38
C LYS A 185 5.18 7.30 -15.91
N LEU A 186 5.32 6.05 -15.49
CA LEU A 186 5.29 5.64 -14.10
C LEU A 186 6.65 5.05 -13.73
N ILE A 187 7.24 5.54 -12.64
CA ILE A 187 8.39 4.93 -11.97
C ILE A 187 7.90 4.44 -10.62
N PHE A 188 7.94 3.12 -10.42
CA PHE A 188 7.47 2.49 -9.19
C PHE A 188 8.61 1.67 -8.58
N THR A 189 9.02 2.05 -7.38
CA THR A 189 10.02 1.34 -6.59
C THR A 189 9.33 0.79 -5.36
N MET A 190 9.54 -0.50 -5.07
CA MET A 190 8.98 -1.13 -3.88
C MET A 190 10.08 -1.84 -3.08
N ILE A 191 10.10 -1.61 -1.77
CA ILE A 191 11.10 -2.16 -0.84
C ILE A 191 10.36 -2.90 0.27
N HIS A 192 10.75 -4.14 0.52
CA HIS A 192 10.10 -5.03 1.50
C HIS A 192 11.07 -5.37 2.64
N ASP A 193 10.63 -5.17 3.89
CA ASP A 193 11.30 -5.65 5.11
C ASP A 193 10.28 -6.35 6.02
N TRP A 194 10.06 -7.63 5.76
CA TRP A 194 9.05 -8.43 6.45
C TRP A 194 9.67 -9.28 7.57
N GLY A 195 8.92 -9.49 8.65
CA GLY A 195 9.25 -10.46 9.69
C GLY A 195 9.34 -11.89 9.13
N GLU A 196 10.12 -12.74 9.81
CA GLU A 196 10.54 -14.06 9.32
C GLU A 196 9.39 -14.98 8.87
N LYS A 197 8.22 -14.92 9.53
CA LYS A 197 7.06 -15.79 9.23
C LYS A 197 5.86 -15.03 8.67
N VAL A 198 6.14 -13.95 7.93
CA VAL A 198 5.12 -13.19 7.22
C VAL A 198 5.00 -13.74 5.81
N ASN A 199 3.78 -14.14 5.45
CA ASN A 199 3.44 -14.51 4.07
C ASN A 199 3.05 -13.27 3.28
N VAL A 200 3.46 -13.20 2.01
CA VAL A 200 3.30 -12.04 1.12
C VAL A 200 2.89 -12.47 -0.29
#